data_AF-A0A956P7I4-F1
#
_entry.id   AF-A0A956P7I4-F1
#
_cell.length_a   1.000
_cell.length_b   1.000
_cell.length_c   1.000
_cell.angle_alpha   90.00
_cell.angle_beta   90.00
_cell.angle_gamma   90.00
#
_symmetry.space_group_name_H-M   'P 1'
#
loop_
_entity.id
_entity.type
_entity.pdbx_description
1 polymer ?
#
loop_
_entity_poly.entity_id
_entity_poly.type
_entity_poly.pdbx_seq_one_letter_code
_entity_poly.pdbx_strand_id
1 'polypeptide(L)'
;MVKGYMLFAADTPIIGLDPHPAYAPEEAPDAYGAAVWARLYHVKPDRSDLEREALEDLAAARDAVEAGDLEDWSEEPDEVFPVTVSDTGVLTVMDPDGRYVMREYAPADVYGAFGMRCPEVLSDQRAEAWGLIREQLDGLAELLRAAGVNRAEAEYLQEDGIAGLQDVLLIGPDGDPVSPERMGEFPLPALVSSNEHGRVTLVPLNGTGTLRDMADAVFESVAEFVLNDPEAVIDRIQIRLGADGGLSVETDAFVTRTWSPPGSEATRPEDEPTGP
;
A
#
# COMPACT_ATOMS: atom_id res chain seq x y z
N MET A 1 -0.20 -3.14 10.50
CA MET A 1 0.10 -2.05 11.45
C MET A 1 1.15 -1.10 10.86
N VAL A 2 0.87 0.19 10.81
CA VAL A 2 1.74 1.25 10.25
C VAL A 2 2.32 2.10 11.38
N LYS A 3 3.56 2.56 11.24
CA LYS A 3 4.24 3.47 12.18
C LYS A 3 4.55 4.79 11.49
N GLY A 4 4.45 5.90 12.21
CA GLY A 4 4.82 7.21 11.69
C GLY A 4 4.67 8.28 12.75
N TYR A 5 4.42 9.50 12.31
CA TYR A 5 4.25 10.68 13.13
C TYR A 5 2.98 11.42 12.73
N MET A 6 2.41 12.17 13.67
CA MET A 6 1.18 12.93 13.47
C MET A 6 1.23 14.22 14.30
N LEU A 7 0.56 15.27 13.82
CA LEU A 7 0.43 16.56 14.50
C LEU A 7 -0.75 16.55 15.48
N PHE A 8 -0.53 17.13 16.65
CA PHE A 8 -1.50 17.28 17.73
C PHE A 8 -1.54 18.74 18.18
N ALA A 9 -2.74 19.24 18.45
CA ALA A 9 -2.96 20.62 18.87
C ALA A 9 -2.19 20.90 20.18
N ALA A 10 -1.41 22.00 20.19
CA ALA A 10 -0.70 22.44 21.39
C ALA A 10 -1.65 22.96 22.48
N ASP A 11 -2.79 23.51 22.08
CA ASP A 11 -3.76 24.14 22.99
C ASP A 11 -4.89 23.20 23.46
N THR A 12 -5.51 23.62 24.57
CA THR A 12 -6.46 22.87 25.41
C THR A 12 -7.35 21.89 24.62
N PRO A 13 -7.35 20.59 24.98
CA PRO A 13 -8.06 19.57 24.22
C PRO A 13 -9.55 19.88 24.09
N ILE A 14 -10.06 19.84 22.85
CA ILE A 14 -11.50 19.77 22.60
C ILE A 14 -11.99 18.46 23.25
N ILE A 15 -13.08 18.56 24.01
CA ILE A 15 -13.61 17.52 24.90
C ILE A 15 -13.46 16.10 24.32
N GLY A 16 -12.60 15.28 24.94
CA GLY A 16 -12.58 13.82 24.76
C GLY A 16 -11.26 13.20 24.30
N LEU A 17 -10.38 13.95 23.63
CA LEU A 17 -9.06 13.48 23.17
C LEU A 17 -7.94 14.26 23.83
N ASP A 18 -6.96 13.57 24.41
CA ASP A 18 -5.76 14.15 25.02
C ASP A 18 -4.57 13.17 24.84
N PRO A 19 -3.65 13.44 23.89
CA PRO A 19 -3.55 14.63 23.04
C PRO A 19 -4.59 14.66 21.90
N HIS A 20 -5.01 15.87 21.46
CA HIS A 20 -6.01 16.06 20.41
C HIS A 20 -5.34 16.20 19.02
N PRO A 21 -5.72 15.42 17.99
CA PRO A 21 -5.25 15.61 16.62
C PRO A 21 -5.34 17.07 16.13
N ALA A 22 -4.30 17.59 15.47
CA ALA A 22 -4.31 18.96 14.95
C ALA A 22 -5.31 19.13 13.80
N TYR A 23 -5.44 18.11 12.95
CA TYR A 23 -6.35 18.13 11.80
C TYR A 23 -7.47 17.11 11.94
N ALA A 24 -8.62 17.46 11.39
CA ALA A 24 -9.70 16.51 11.17
C ALA A 24 -9.21 15.39 10.24
N PRO A 25 -9.60 14.13 10.48
CA PRO A 25 -9.26 13.05 9.56
C PRO A 25 -9.96 13.25 8.22
N GLU A 26 -9.43 12.65 7.15
CA GLU A 26 -10.06 12.70 5.83
C GLU A 26 -11.44 12.01 5.82
N GLU A 27 -12.38 12.56 5.06
CA GLU A 27 -13.68 11.93 4.84
C GLU A 27 -13.53 10.71 3.91
N ALA A 28 -13.94 9.54 4.40
CA ALA A 28 -14.04 8.33 3.61
C ALA A 28 -15.28 7.51 4.01
N PRO A 29 -16.02 6.91 3.05
CA PRO A 29 -17.12 6.02 3.39
C PRO A 29 -16.62 4.71 4.03
N ASP A 30 -15.49 4.20 3.54
CA ASP A 30 -14.94 2.89 3.87
C ASP A 30 -13.41 3.02 4.13
N ALA A 31 -12.86 2.18 5.02
CA ALA A 31 -11.42 2.12 5.25
C ALA A 31 -10.91 0.68 5.45
N TYR A 32 -9.76 0.37 4.84
CA TYR A 32 -9.20 -0.99 4.75
C TYR A 32 -7.74 -1.02 5.22
N GLY A 33 -7.47 -1.72 6.31
CA GLY A 33 -6.10 -1.96 6.79
C GLY A 33 -5.39 -0.71 7.31
N ALA A 34 -4.21 -0.91 7.91
CA ALA A 34 -3.54 0.14 8.67
C ALA A 34 -3.07 1.32 7.81
N ALA A 35 -2.77 1.07 6.54
CA ALA A 35 -2.27 2.08 5.62
C ALA A 35 -3.30 3.12 5.23
N VAL A 36 -4.52 2.68 4.92
CA VAL A 36 -5.61 3.58 4.60
C VAL A 36 -5.93 4.41 5.83
N TRP A 37 -6.05 3.79 7.00
CA TRP A 37 -6.25 4.53 8.26
C TRP A 37 -5.12 5.53 8.56
N ALA A 38 -3.86 5.14 8.37
CA ALA A 38 -2.72 6.04 8.56
C ALA A 38 -2.82 7.27 7.64
N ARG A 39 -3.20 7.08 6.38
CA ARG A 39 -3.45 8.19 5.44
C ARG A 39 -4.60 9.07 5.89
N LEU A 40 -5.75 8.47 6.25
CA LEU A 40 -6.93 9.21 6.72
C LEU A 40 -6.63 10.05 7.98
N TYR A 41 -5.68 9.61 8.81
CA TYR A 41 -5.20 10.35 9.98
C TYR A 41 -4.04 11.31 9.70
N HIS A 42 -3.63 11.48 8.43
CA HIS A 42 -2.49 12.30 8.04
C HIS A 42 -1.16 11.87 8.68
N VAL A 43 -0.98 10.57 8.94
CA VAL A 43 0.27 10.03 9.48
C VAL A 43 1.36 10.12 8.40
N LYS A 44 2.47 10.78 8.75
CA LYS A 44 3.63 10.93 7.86
C LYS A 44 4.83 10.11 8.37
N PRO A 45 5.69 9.60 7.47
CA PRO A 45 6.86 8.81 7.88
C PRO A 45 7.98 9.67 8.48
N ASP A 46 8.06 10.95 8.12
CA ASP A 46 9.10 11.87 8.56
C ASP A 46 8.57 12.88 9.58
N ARG A 47 9.21 12.91 10.75
CA ARG A 47 8.94 13.87 11.83
C ARG A 47 9.31 15.29 11.42
N SER A 48 10.43 15.48 10.74
CA SER A 48 10.95 16.82 10.41
C SER A 48 10.07 17.56 9.41
N ASP A 49 9.36 16.84 8.55
CA ASP A 49 8.37 17.44 7.65
C ASP A 49 7.16 17.99 8.41
N LEU A 50 6.66 17.25 9.41
CA LEU A 50 5.56 17.71 10.27
C LEU A 50 5.97 18.87 11.18
N GLU A 51 7.19 18.84 11.74
CA GLU A 51 7.71 19.94 12.55
C GLU A 51 7.84 21.23 11.73
N ARG A 52 8.22 21.12 10.45
CA ARG A 52 8.26 22.24 9.52
C ARG A 52 6.86 22.75 9.19
N GLU A 53 5.92 21.85 8.90
CA GLU A 53 4.51 22.19 8.65
C GLU A 53 3.87 22.91 9.84
N ALA A 54 4.09 22.44 11.07
CA ALA A 54 3.61 23.11 12.28
C ALA A 54 4.12 24.56 12.41
N LEU A 55 5.40 24.80 12.07
CA LEU A 55 5.97 26.14 12.09
C LEU A 55 5.45 27.04 10.95
N GLU A 56 5.22 26.47 9.77
CA GLU A 56 4.63 27.16 8.63
C GLU A 56 3.18 27.56 8.93
N ASP A 57 2.39 26.67 9.53
CA ASP A 57 1.00 26.92 9.95
C ASP A 57 0.92 27.96 11.07
N LEU A 58 1.83 27.89 12.05
CA LEU A 58 1.94 28.89 13.12
C LEU A 58 2.19 30.30 12.55
N ALA A 59 3.10 30.41 11.58
CA ALA A 59 3.40 31.68 10.91
C ALA A 59 2.19 32.19 10.11
N ALA A 60 1.49 31.31 9.40
CA ALA A 60 0.29 31.67 8.64
C ALA A 60 -0.86 32.14 9.56
N ALA A 61 -1.08 31.46 10.69
CA ALA A 61 -2.07 31.84 11.69
C ALA A 61 -1.77 33.23 12.28
N ARG A 62 -0.49 33.48 12.60
CA ARG A 62 -0.04 34.78 13.07
C ARG A 62 -0.29 35.89 12.04
N ASP A 63 0.08 35.67 10.78
CA ASP A 63 -0.13 36.65 9.71
C ASP A 63 -1.64 36.95 9.51
N ALA A 64 -2.50 35.94 9.65
CA ALA A 64 -3.96 36.10 9.59
C ALA A 64 -4.53 36.91 10.76
N VAL A 65 -3.97 36.78 11.98
CA VAL A 65 -4.35 37.62 13.14
C VAL A 65 -3.88 39.05 12.94
N GLU A 66 -2.66 39.25 12.44
CA GLU A 66 -2.14 40.59 12.11
C GLU A 66 -2.98 41.28 11.00
N ALA A 67 -3.54 40.49 10.08
CA ALA A 67 -4.48 40.94 9.05
C ALA A 67 -5.91 41.18 9.57
N GLY A 68 -6.25 40.67 10.76
CA GLY A 68 -7.58 40.73 11.35
C GLY A 68 -8.58 39.70 10.81
N ASP A 69 -8.11 38.66 10.13
CA ASP A 69 -8.93 37.55 9.61
C ASP A 69 -9.23 36.51 10.69
N LEU A 70 -8.41 36.46 11.75
CA LEU A 70 -8.57 35.60 12.91
C LEU A 70 -8.56 36.43 14.21
N GLU A 71 -9.46 36.10 15.14
CA GLU A 71 -9.58 36.80 16.43
C GLU A 71 -8.54 36.33 17.46
N ASP A 72 -8.11 35.06 17.37
CA ASP A 72 -7.19 34.41 18.30
C ASP A 72 -6.45 33.25 17.61
N TRP A 73 -5.25 32.90 18.11
CA TRP A 73 -4.42 31.79 17.62
C TRP A 73 -3.52 31.27 18.75
N SER A 74 -3.07 30.01 18.65
CA SER A 74 -2.13 29.43 19.61
C SER A 74 -0.74 30.03 19.42
N GLU A 75 -0.12 30.57 20.48
CA GLU A 75 1.26 31.07 20.40
C GLU A 75 2.31 29.94 20.28
N GLU A 76 1.90 28.69 20.49
CA GLU A 76 2.74 27.49 20.45
C GLU A 76 2.48 26.69 19.16
N PRO A 77 3.52 26.18 18.48
CA PRO A 77 3.32 25.28 17.34
C PRO A 77 2.72 23.96 17.81
N ASP A 78 1.91 23.35 16.94
CA ASP A 78 1.41 22.00 17.15
C ASP A 78 2.53 21.00 17.43
N GLU A 79 2.23 20.03 18.29
CA GLU A 79 3.19 19.03 18.76
C GLU A 79 3.21 17.81 17.84
N VAL A 80 4.41 17.30 17.57
CA VAL A 80 4.59 16.06 16.78
C VAL A 80 4.84 14.88 17.71
N PHE A 81 3.93 13.90 17.69
CA PHE A 81 4.09 12.65 18.43
C PHE A 81 4.29 11.46 17.48
N PRO A 82 5.12 10.47 17.87
CA PRO A 82 5.16 9.19 17.19
C PRO A 82 3.84 8.42 17.43
N VAL A 83 3.36 7.75 16.39
CA VAL A 83 2.10 7.01 16.42
C VAL A 83 2.22 5.66 15.73
N THR A 84 1.32 4.74 16.10
CA THR A 84 1.08 3.50 15.35
C THR A 84 -0.40 3.33 15.04
N VAL A 85 -0.72 2.85 13.84
CA VAL A 85 -2.10 2.63 13.37
C VAL A 85 -2.30 1.14 13.10
N SER A 86 -3.34 0.55 13.69
CA SER A 86 -3.70 -0.86 13.48
C SER A 86 -4.53 -1.07 12.21
N ASP A 87 -4.72 -2.33 11.80
CA ASP A 87 -5.50 -2.65 10.60
C ASP A 87 -7.00 -2.35 10.73
N THR A 88 -7.47 -2.15 11.96
CA THR A 88 -8.83 -1.71 12.28
C THR A 88 -8.92 -0.21 12.57
N GLY A 89 -7.83 0.53 12.34
CA GLY A 89 -7.77 1.99 12.54
C GLY A 89 -7.54 2.44 13.97
N VAL A 90 -7.15 1.56 14.89
CA VAL A 90 -6.81 2.00 16.25
C VAL A 90 -5.54 2.84 16.18
N LEU A 91 -5.65 4.11 16.58
CA LEU A 91 -4.55 5.06 16.65
C LEU A 91 -3.91 5.00 18.03
N THR A 92 -2.65 4.59 18.11
CA THR A 92 -1.86 4.57 19.34
C THR A 92 -0.88 5.73 19.31
N VAL A 93 -0.99 6.64 20.27
CA VAL A 93 -0.08 7.77 20.44
C VAL A 93 0.97 7.42 21.47
N MET A 94 2.23 7.62 21.10
CA MET A 94 3.38 7.37 21.95
C MET A 94 3.98 8.66 22.48
N ASP A 95 4.74 8.56 23.57
CA ASP A 95 5.53 9.69 24.08
C ASP A 95 6.55 10.18 23.05
N PRO A 96 7.09 11.41 23.17
CA PRO A 96 8.01 11.98 22.18
C PRO A 96 9.26 11.12 21.91
N ASP A 97 9.67 10.32 22.90
CA ASP A 97 10.79 9.37 22.81
C ASP A 97 10.40 8.01 22.18
N GLY A 98 9.11 7.76 21.93
CA GLY A 98 8.59 6.52 21.35
C GLY A 98 8.76 5.30 22.26
N ARG A 99 8.80 5.48 23.58
CA ARG A 99 9.05 4.44 24.59
C ARG A 99 7.78 3.90 25.24
N TYR A 100 6.75 4.73 25.40
CA TYR A 100 5.53 4.38 26.13
C TYR A 100 4.30 4.84 25.35
N VAL A 101 3.23 4.05 25.45
CA VAL A 101 1.92 4.45 24.94
C VAL A 101 1.33 5.49 25.87
N MET A 102 1.08 6.69 25.34
CA MET A 102 0.35 7.74 26.03
C MET A 102 -1.16 7.47 25.97
N ARG A 103 -1.65 7.12 24.77
CA ARG A 103 -3.08 6.96 24.52
C ARG A 103 -3.38 6.04 23.36
N GLU A 104 -4.55 5.43 23.38
CA GLU A 104 -5.14 4.72 22.25
C GLU A 104 -6.52 5.30 21.97
N TYR A 105 -6.82 5.48 20.69
CA TYR A 105 -8.11 5.96 20.20
C TYR A 105 -8.72 4.96 19.24
N ALA A 106 -9.99 4.63 19.44
CA ALA A 106 -10.75 3.95 18.41
C ALA A 106 -11.10 4.94 17.29
N PRO A 107 -11.32 4.48 16.05
CA PRO A 107 -11.73 5.37 14.95
C PRO A 107 -12.94 6.23 15.26
N ALA A 108 -13.92 5.67 15.98
CA ALA A 108 -15.12 6.38 16.39
C ALA A 108 -14.82 7.56 17.34
N ASP A 109 -13.77 7.47 18.17
CA ASP A 109 -13.36 8.54 19.08
C ASP A 109 -12.74 9.70 18.29
N VAL A 110 -11.84 9.38 17.35
CA VAL A 110 -11.17 10.37 16.50
C VAL A 110 -12.18 11.10 15.63
N TYR A 111 -12.97 10.38 14.83
CA TYR A 111 -13.98 11.00 13.97
C TYR A 111 -15.07 11.72 14.78
N GLY A 112 -15.47 11.13 15.92
CA GLY A 112 -16.47 11.71 16.80
C GLY A 112 -16.07 13.08 17.39
N ALA A 113 -14.79 13.27 17.71
CA ALA A 113 -14.28 14.55 18.23
C ALA A 113 -14.43 15.70 17.21
N PHE A 114 -14.35 15.39 15.91
CA PHE A 114 -14.56 16.35 14.82
C PHE A 114 -16.02 16.41 14.34
N GLY A 115 -16.96 15.72 15.00
CA GLY A 115 -18.36 15.66 14.57
C GLY A 115 -18.58 14.91 13.26
N MET A 116 -17.61 14.07 12.86
CA MET A 116 -17.61 13.33 11.61
C MET A 116 -18.16 11.93 11.80
N ARG A 117 -18.66 11.33 10.70
CA ARG A 117 -19.07 9.94 10.69
C ARG A 117 -17.84 9.05 10.50
N CYS A 118 -17.62 8.13 11.43
CA CYS A 118 -16.57 7.12 11.30
C CYS A 118 -16.79 6.27 10.03
N PRO A 119 -15.75 6.03 9.21
CA PRO A 119 -15.78 5.08 8.10
C PRO A 119 -16.16 3.68 8.57
N GLU A 120 -16.77 2.89 7.68
CA GLU A 120 -16.97 1.46 7.95
C GLU A 120 -15.61 0.74 7.94
N VAL A 121 -15.28 0.08 9.06
CA VAL A 121 -14.08 -0.75 9.17
C VAL A 121 -14.37 -2.07 8.46
N LEU A 122 -13.69 -2.30 7.34
CA LEU A 122 -13.83 -3.53 6.58
C LEU A 122 -12.59 -4.42 6.79
N SER A 123 -12.80 -5.73 6.72
CA SER A 123 -11.69 -6.70 6.85
C SER A 123 -10.68 -6.47 5.73
N ASP A 124 -9.40 -6.64 6.05
CA ASP A 124 -8.34 -6.58 5.04
C ASP A 124 -8.61 -7.60 3.92
N GLN A 125 -8.93 -7.10 2.73
CA GLN A 125 -9.23 -7.91 1.54
C GLN A 125 -7.96 -8.37 0.83
N ARG A 126 -6.77 -7.94 1.26
CA ARG A 126 -5.50 -8.27 0.60
C ARG A 126 -5.22 -9.77 0.58
N ALA A 127 -5.54 -10.50 1.65
CA ALA A 127 -5.30 -11.94 1.69
C ALA A 127 -6.20 -12.70 0.69
N GLU A 128 -7.47 -12.29 0.58
CA GLU A 128 -8.41 -12.86 -0.39
C GLU A 128 -8.02 -12.51 -1.83
N ALA A 129 -7.70 -11.24 -2.07
CA ALA A 129 -7.19 -10.75 -3.35
C ALA A 129 -5.92 -11.49 -3.78
N TRP A 130 -4.97 -11.69 -2.86
CA TRP A 130 -3.76 -12.44 -3.13
C TRP A 130 -4.04 -13.92 -3.43
N GLY A 131 -5.00 -14.54 -2.72
CA GLY A 131 -5.47 -15.88 -3.02
C GLY A 131 -5.94 -16.03 -4.47
N LEU A 132 -6.72 -15.06 -4.95
CA LEU A 132 -7.20 -15.03 -6.33
C LEU A 132 -6.06 -14.80 -7.34
N ILE A 133 -5.14 -13.86 -7.06
CA ILE A 133 -3.96 -13.62 -7.91
C ILE A 133 -3.10 -14.89 -7.99
N ARG A 134 -2.93 -15.61 -6.88
CA ARG A 134 -2.22 -16.90 -6.86
C ARG A 134 -2.85 -17.94 -7.75
N GLU A 135 -4.17 -18.09 -7.70
CA GLU A 135 -4.89 -19.02 -8.60
C GLU A 135 -4.68 -18.65 -10.07
N GLN A 136 -4.67 -17.35 -10.40
CA GLN A 136 -4.41 -16.85 -11.75
C GLN A 136 -2.96 -17.12 -12.19
N LEU A 137 -1.98 -16.92 -11.31
CA LEU A 137 -0.57 -17.22 -11.55
C LEU A 137 -0.32 -18.70 -11.77
N ASP A 138 -0.94 -19.56 -10.96
CA ASP A 138 -0.83 -21.01 -11.10
C ASP A 138 -1.42 -21.47 -12.45
N GLY A 139 -2.59 -20.92 -12.83
CA GLY A 139 -3.19 -21.17 -14.15
C GLY A 139 -2.31 -20.70 -15.31
N LEU A 140 -1.68 -19.51 -15.19
CA LEU A 140 -0.75 -19.01 -16.20
C LEU A 140 0.50 -19.90 -16.31
N ALA A 141 1.05 -20.36 -15.19
CA ALA A 141 2.21 -21.27 -15.19
C ALA A 141 1.90 -22.61 -15.89
N GLU A 142 0.69 -23.14 -15.71
CA GLU A 142 0.23 -24.32 -16.45
C GLU A 142 0.13 -24.07 -17.96
N LEU A 143 -0.37 -22.91 -18.37
CA LEU A 143 -0.46 -22.52 -19.77
C LEU A 143 0.93 -22.34 -20.40
N LEU A 144 1.86 -21.68 -19.71
CA LEU A 144 3.26 -21.54 -20.15
C LEU A 144 3.88 -22.92 -20.40
N ARG A 145 3.71 -23.84 -19.45
CA ARG A 145 4.21 -25.22 -19.55
C ARG A 145 3.60 -25.97 -20.73
N ALA A 146 2.29 -25.86 -20.93
CA ALA A 146 1.57 -26.50 -22.04
C ALA A 146 2.02 -25.95 -23.41
N ALA A 147 2.35 -24.65 -23.47
CA ALA A 147 2.83 -23.98 -24.67
C ALA A 147 4.34 -24.18 -24.94
N GLY A 148 5.07 -24.85 -24.04
CA GLY A 148 6.52 -25.02 -24.15
C GLY A 148 7.30 -23.73 -23.91
N VAL A 149 6.70 -22.75 -23.21
CA VAL A 149 7.34 -21.52 -22.78
C VAL A 149 7.96 -21.76 -21.41
N ASN A 150 9.19 -21.29 -21.20
CA ASN A 150 9.91 -21.48 -19.94
C ASN A 150 9.49 -20.46 -18.88
N ARG A 151 9.30 -19.20 -19.28
CA ARG A 151 8.87 -18.13 -18.38
C ARG A 151 8.24 -16.95 -19.11
N ALA A 152 7.46 -16.16 -18.38
CA ALA A 152 6.99 -14.85 -18.79
C ALA A 152 7.65 -13.78 -17.92
N GLU A 153 8.02 -12.66 -18.52
CA GLU A 153 8.65 -11.53 -17.84
C GLU A 153 7.99 -10.22 -18.28
N ALA A 154 7.84 -9.29 -17.35
CA ALA A 154 7.42 -7.93 -17.66
C ALA A 154 8.06 -6.94 -16.70
N GLU A 155 8.12 -5.71 -17.16
CA GLU A 155 8.66 -4.58 -16.41
C GLU A 155 7.63 -3.47 -16.38
N TYR A 156 7.44 -2.91 -15.20
CA TYR A 156 6.58 -1.77 -14.94
C TYR A 156 7.43 -0.61 -14.43
N LEU A 157 7.28 0.56 -15.05
CA LEU A 157 7.90 1.81 -14.63
C LEU A 157 6.82 2.77 -14.13
N GLN A 158 7.00 3.34 -12.94
CA GLN A 158 6.02 4.25 -12.36
C GLN A 158 5.82 5.52 -13.21
N GLU A 159 6.84 5.95 -13.96
CA GLU A 159 6.78 7.11 -14.88
C GLU A 159 5.72 6.95 -15.99
N ASP A 160 5.34 5.72 -16.35
CA ASP A 160 4.37 5.41 -17.41
C ASP A 160 2.92 5.29 -16.89
N GLY A 161 2.70 5.38 -15.57
CA GLY A 161 1.40 5.16 -14.92
C GLY A 161 0.95 3.69 -14.97
N ILE A 162 -0.21 3.36 -14.35
CA ILE A 162 -0.73 1.97 -14.22
C ILE A 162 -0.92 1.28 -15.60
N ALA A 163 -1.04 2.07 -16.67
CA ALA A 163 -1.16 1.58 -18.05
C ALA A 163 0.16 1.10 -18.69
N GLY A 164 1.27 1.06 -17.93
CA GLY A 164 2.62 0.87 -18.45
C GLY A 164 3.30 -0.44 -18.07
N LEU A 165 2.64 -1.60 -18.20
CA LEU A 165 3.42 -2.84 -18.36
C LEU A 165 4.12 -2.77 -19.71
N GLN A 166 5.44 -2.61 -19.69
CA GLN A 166 6.24 -2.64 -20.90
C GLN A 166 6.29 -4.09 -21.40
N ASP A 167 5.77 -4.28 -22.62
CA ASP A 167 5.78 -5.49 -23.44
C ASP A 167 6.10 -6.80 -22.69
N VAL A 168 5.06 -7.53 -22.27
CA VAL A 168 5.24 -8.90 -21.74
C VAL A 168 6.06 -9.75 -22.71
N LEU A 169 7.20 -10.25 -22.23
CA LEU A 169 8.11 -11.12 -22.95
C LEU A 169 7.86 -12.58 -22.55
N LEU A 170 7.53 -13.41 -23.53
CA LEU A 170 7.49 -14.86 -23.38
C LEU A 170 8.85 -15.44 -23.78
N ILE A 171 9.48 -16.20 -22.90
CA ILE A 171 10.83 -16.74 -23.12
C ILE A 171 10.78 -18.27 -23.24
N GLY A 172 11.32 -18.78 -24.35
CA GLY A 172 11.39 -20.21 -24.63
C GLY A 172 12.47 -20.94 -23.81
N PRO A 173 12.59 -22.27 -23.98
CA PRO A 173 13.56 -23.08 -23.26
C PRO A 173 15.02 -22.70 -23.60
N ASP A 174 15.26 -22.23 -24.82
CA ASP A 174 16.58 -21.82 -25.30
C ASP A 174 16.95 -20.38 -24.87
N GLY A 175 16.05 -19.68 -24.18
CA GLY A 175 16.24 -18.29 -23.75
C GLY A 175 15.80 -17.23 -24.76
N ASP A 176 15.36 -17.63 -25.95
CA ASP A 176 14.88 -16.73 -26.98
C ASP A 176 13.40 -16.33 -26.80
N PRO A 177 13.01 -15.10 -27.18
CA PRO A 177 11.61 -14.68 -27.17
C PRO A 177 10.74 -15.53 -28.11
N VAL A 178 9.54 -15.89 -27.64
CA VAL A 178 8.55 -16.67 -28.40
C VAL A 178 7.39 -15.79 -28.85
N SER A 179 6.93 -15.99 -30.09
CA SER A 179 5.77 -15.27 -30.62
C SER A 179 4.45 -15.88 -30.10
N PRO A 180 3.54 -15.09 -29.52
CA PRO A 180 2.32 -15.58 -28.86
C PRO A 180 1.22 -16.04 -29.84
N GLU A 181 1.27 -15.59 -31.10
CA GLU A 181 0.21 -15.83 -32.10
C GLU A 181 -0.05 -17.31 -32.43
N ARG A 182 0.85 -18.21 -32.02
CA ARG A 182 0.76 -19.66 -32.30
C ARG A 182 0.18 -20.49 -31.15
N MET A 183 -0.18 -19.86 -30.03
CA MET A 183 -0.45 -20.58 -28.78
C MET A 183 -1.94 -20.73 -28.44
N GLY A 184 -2.83 -20.23 -29.31
CA GLY A 184 -4.29 -20.31 -29.13
C GLY A 184 -4.87 -19.13 -28.35
N GLU A 185 -6.18 -19.19 -28.11
CA GLU A 185 -6.94 -18.20 -27.36
C GLU A 185 -7.44 -18.80 -26.03
N PHE A 186 -7.34 -18.02 -24.96
CA PHE A 186 -7.65 -18.41 -23.59
C PHE A 186 -8.60 -17.40 -22.95
N PRO A 187 -9.53 -17.83 -22.07
CA PRO A 187 -10.39 -16.90 -21.32
C PRO A 187 -9.56 -15.97 -20.42
N LEU A 188 -9.75 -14.66 -20.55
CA LEU A 188 -9.01 -13.68 -19.76
C LEU A 188 -9.44 -13.74 -18.27
N PRO A 189 -8.49 -13.67 -17.31
CA PRO A 189 -8.82 -13.62 -15.90
C PRO A 189 -9.41 -12.25 -15.54
N ALA A 190 -10.13 -12.17 -14.42
CA ALA A 190 -10.54 -10.88 -13.88
C ALA A 190 -9.30 -10.11 -13.37
N LEU A 191 -9.24 -8.81 -13.64
CA LEU A 191 -8.20 -7.95 -13.08
C LEU A 191 -8.50 -7.69 -11.60
N VAL A 192 -7.46 -7.78 -10.79
CA VAL A 192 -7.51 -7.30 -9.41
C VAL A 192 -7.12 -5.83 -9.41
N SER A 193 -8.10 -4.96 -9.12
CA SER A 193 -7.91 -3.51 -9.07
C SER A 193 -8.23 -2.98 -7.68
N SER A 194 -7.48 -1.98 -7.21
CA SER A 194 -7.84 -1.24 -6.01
C SER A 194 -8.43 0.13 -6.36
N ASN A 195 -9.31 0.65 -5.52
CA ASN A 195 -9.69 2.06 -5.60
C ASN A 195 -8.76 2.94 -4.73
N GLU A 196 -8.93 4.26 -4.81
CA GLU A 196 -8.16 5.23 -4.01
C GLU A 196 -8.26 5.00 -2.49
N HIS A 197 -9.27 4.26 -2.02
CA HIS A 197 -9.49 3.90 -0.61
C HIS A 197 -8.98 2.49 -0.27
N GLY A 198 -8.23 1.83 -1.16
CA GLY A 198 -7.65 0.50 -0.93
C GLY A 198 -8.64 -0.66 -1.02
N ARG A 199 -9.88 -0.42 -1.48
CA ARG A 199 -10.85 -1.49 -1.71
C ARG A 199 -10.43 -2.29 -2.92
N VAL A 200 -10.20 -3.59 -2.73
CA VAL A 200 -9.92 -4.48 -3.84
C VAL A 200 -11.23 -4.85 -4.53
N THR A 201 -11.22 -4.81 -5.85
CA THR A 201 -12.33 -5.18 -6.72
C THR A 201 -11.84 -6.09 -7.84
N LEU A 202 -12.69 -7.03 -8.23
CA LEU A 202 -12.46 -7.86 -9.40
C LEU A 202 -13.15 -7.23 -10.59
N VAL A 203 -12.37 -6.78 -11.56
CA VAL A 203 -12.88 -6.24 -12.81
C VAL A 203 -12.89 -7.37 -13.84
N PRO A 204 -14.07 -7.89 -14.22
CA PRO A 204 -14.14 -8.99 -15.17
C PRO A 204 -13.65 -8.54 -16.55
N LEU A 205 -12.66 -9.23 -17.09
CA LEU A 205 -12.28 -9.12 -18.49
C LEU A 205 -13.17 -10.04 -19.32
N ASN A 206 -13.98 -9.45 -20.20
CA ASN A 206 -14.84 -10.23 -21.09
C ASN A 206 -14.07 -10.65 -22.35
N GLY A 207 -14.06 -11.94 -22.64
CA GLY A 207 -13.56 -12.48 -23.91
C GLY A 207 -12.41 -13.47 -23.76
N THR A 208 -11.72 -13.67 -24.87
CA THR A 208 -10.53 -14.53 -24.98
C THR A 208 -9.35 -13.72 -25.51
N GLY A 209 -8.14 -14.10 -25.12
CA GLY A 209 -6.89 -13.47 -25.57
C GLY A 209 -5.79 -14.50 -25.77
N THR A 210 -4.66 -14.06 -26.32
CA THR A 210 -3.45 -14.87 -26.47
C THR A 210 -2.82 -15.17 -25.12
N LEU A 211 -1.83 -16.08 -25.08
CA LEU A 211 -1.05 -16.34 -23.86
C LEU A 211 -0.34 -15.06 -23.35
N ARG A 212 0.00 -14.14 -24.25
CA ARG A 212 0.57 -12.84 -23.88
C ARG A 212 -0.46 -11.97 -23.17
N ASP A 213 -1.69 -11.89 -23.70
CA ASP A 213 -2.76 -11.11 -23.09
C ASP A 213 -3.17 -11.67 -21.72
N MET A 214 -3.11 -13.00 -21.56
CA MET A 214 -3.27 -13.66 -20.26
C MET A 214 -2.18 -13.23 -19.28
N ALA A 215 -0.92 -13.28 -19.70
CA ALA A 215 0.21 -12.90 -18.86
C ALA A 215 0.16 -11.42 -18.48
N ASP A 216 -0.24 -10.56 -19.40
CA ASP A 216 -0.44 -9.13 -19.19
C ASP A 216 -1.47 -8.87 -18.08
N ALA A 217 -2.67 -9.45 -18.20
CA ALA A 217 -3.73 -9.26 -17.20
C ALA A 217 -3.35 -9.78 -15.80
N VAL A 218 -2.67 -10.92 -15.72
CA VAL A 218 -2.19 -11.46 -14.44
C VAL A 218 -1.09 -10.59 -13.84
N PHE A 219 -0.14 -10.12 -14.65
CA PHE A 219 0.94 -9.25 -14.19
C PHE A 219 0.44 -7.86 -13.81
N GLU A 220 -0.61 -7.35 -14.46
CA GLU A 220 -1.28 -6.11 -14.07
C GLU A 220 -1.89 -6.24 -12.67
N SER A 221 -2.55 -7.36 -12.40
CA SER A 221 -3.11 -7.67 -11.08
C SER A 221 -2.02 -7.80 -10.00
N VAL A 222 -0.86 -8.38 -10.33
CA VAL A 222 0.31 -8.43 -9.43
C VAL A 222 0.89 -7.04 -9.19
N ALA A 223 1.10 -6.25 -10.25
CA ALA A 223 1.67 -4.91 -10.16
C ALA A 223 0.78 -4.00 -9.30
N GLU A 224 -0.54 -4.00 -9.55
CA GLU A 224 -1.51 -3.28 -8.72
C GLU A 224 -1.43 -3.71 -7.25
N PHE A 225 -1.38 -5.01 -6.98
CA PHE A 225 -1.28 -5.51 -5.62
C PHE A 225 0.00 -5.05 -4.89
N VAL A 226 1.12 -5.02 -5.61
CA VAL A 226 2.43 -4.59 -5.11
C VAL A 226 2.50 -3.08 -4.93
N LEU A 227 1.95 -2.28 -5.85
CA LEU A 227 1.88 -0.82 -5.75
C LEU A 227 1.03 -0.35 -4.57
N ASN A 228 0.03 -1.14 -4.20
CA ASN A 228 -0.80 -0.88 -3.04
C ASN A 228 -0.18 -1.38 -1.73
N ASP A 229 1.01 -1.97 -1.75
CA ASP A 229 1.72 -2.34 -0.53
C ASP A 229 2.22 -1.10 0.20
N PRO A 230 1.72 -0.80 1.41
CA PRO A 230 2.06 0.42 2.13
C PRO A 230 3.50 0.47 2.63
N GLU A 231 4.18 -0.67 2.69
CA GLU A 231 5.60 -0.72 3.05
C GLU A 231 6.52 -0.60 1.83
N ALA A 232 5.96 -0.63 0.62
CA ALA A 232 6.72 -0.58 -0.60
C ALA A 232 6.90 0.87 -1.09
N VAL A 233 8.16 1.30 -1.16
CA VAL A 233 8.56 2.45 -2.00
C VAL A 233 8.98 1.84 -3.33
N ILE A 234 8.38 2.28 -4.44
CA ILE A 234 8.52 1.60 -5.74
C ILE A 234 8.63 2.66 -6.84
N ASP A 235 9.79 2.71 -7.49
CA ASP A 235 10.04 3.43 -8.73
C ASP A 235 9.83 2.50 -9.95
N ARG A 236 10.12 1.19 -9.78
CA ARG A 236 10.03 0.16 -10.83
C ARG A 236 9.66 -1.20 -10.25
N ILE A 237 8.91 -2.00 -11.00
CA ILE A 237 8.58 -3.40 -10.67
C ILE A 237 9.01 -4.30 -11.84
N GLN A 238 9.79 -5.33 -11.56
CA GLN A 238 10.05 -6.42 -12.51
C GLN A 238 9.36 -7.69 -12.02
N ILE A 239 8.52 -8.27 -12.87
CA ILE A 239 7.76 -9.48 -12.58
C ILE A 239 8.26 -10.60 -13.48
N ARG A 240 8.59 -11.75 -12.89
CA ARG A 240 8.96 -12.97 -13.61
C ARG A 240 8.16 -14.14 -13.09
N LEU A 241 7.52 -14.89 -13.98
CA LEU A 241 6.83 -16.13 -13.67
C LEU A 241 7.42 -17.28 -14.48
N GLY A 242 8.00 -18.25 -13.79
CA GLY A 242 8.43 -19.51 -14.38
C GLY A 242 7.26 -20.46 -14.66
N ALA A 243 7.42 -21.31 -15.67
CA ALA A 243 6.49 -22.41 -15.96
C ALA A 243 6.48 -23.50 -14.87
N ASP A 244 7.37 -23.42 -13.88
CA ASP A 244 7.35 -24.21 -12.64
C ASP A 244 6.49 -23.58 -11.53
N GLY A 245 5.94 -22.38 -11.76
CA GLY A 245 5.20 -21.59 -10.78
C GLY A 245 6.08 -20.70 -9.92
N GLY A 246 7.39 -20.63 -10.19
CA GLY A 246 8.30 -19.71 -9.49
C GLY A 246 7.99 -18.27 -9.85
N LEU A 247 7.45 -17.49 -8.89
CA LEU A 247 7.24 -16.05 -9.02
C LEU A 247 8.43 -15.29 -8.41
N SER A 248 8.94 -14.31 -9.14
CA SER A 248 9.90 -13.31 -8.64
C SER A 248 9.36 -11.92 -8.92
N VAL A 249 9.33 -11.08 -7.89
CA VAL A 249 8.99 -9.66 -7.99
C VAL A 249 10.14 -8.85 -7.39
N GLU A 250 10.80 -8.06 -8.23
CA GLU A 250 11.85 -7.12 -7.82
C GLU A 250 11.29 -5.72 -7.88
N THR A 251 11.40 -4.96 -6.79
CA THR A 251 11.06 -3.54 -6.77
C THR A 251 12.33 -2.71 -6.62
N ASP A 252 12.52 -1.71 -7.47
CA ASP A 252 13.56 -0.69 -7.26
C ASP A 252 12.92 0.50 -6.56
N ALA A 253 13.41 0.82 -5.37
CA ALA A 253 13.47 2.18 -4.85
C ALA A 253 14.96 2.61 -4.92
N PHE A 254 15.36 3.69 -4.23
CA PHE A 254 16.77 4.01 -3.94
C PHE A 254 17.63 2.81 -3.45
N VAL A 255 17.01 1.69 -3.05
CA VAL A 255 17.61 0.36 -2.86
C VAL A 255 16.71 -0.71 -3.49
N THR A 256 17.27 -1.60 -4.33
CA THR A 256 16.57 -2.79 -4.85
C THR A 256 16.15 -3.73 -3.72
N ARG A 257 14.87 -4.13 -3.67
CA ARG A 257 14.35 -5.11 -2.71
C ARG A 257 13.59 -6.24 -3.42
N THR A 258 13.74 -7.45 -2.91
CA THR A 258 12.86 -8.58 -3.26
C THR A 258 11.55 -8.40 -2.50
N TRP A 259 10.43 -8.30 -3.22
CA TRP A 259 9.11 -8.24 -2.60
C TRP A 259 8.64 -9.65 -2.24
N SER A 260 7.97 -9.78 -1.08
CA SER A 260 7.42 -11.05 -0.60
C SER A 260 5.92 -10.90 -0.36
N PRO A 261 5.10 -11.86 -0.81
CA PRO A 261 3.66 -11.76 -0.65
C PRO A 261 3.19 -11.91 0.80
N PRO A 262 1.97 -11.44 1.14
CA PRO A 262 1.40 -11.59 2.47
C PRO A 262 1.28 -13.08 2.85
N GLY A 263 1.75 -13.44 4.04
CA GLY A 263 1.64 -14.81 4.57
C GLY A 263 2.72 -15.78 4.09
N SER A 264 3.67 -15.35 3.24
CA SER A 264 4.92 -16.09 3.07
C SER A 264 5.82 -15.80 4.27
N GLU A 265 5.61 -16.50 5.39
CA GLU A 265 6.73 -16.69 6.31
C GLU A 265 7.82 -17.40 5.51
N ALA A 266 8.83 -16.64 5.08
CA ALA A 266 10.04 -17.23 4.56
C ALA A 266 10.51 -18.22 5.63
N THR A 267 10.42 -19.51 5.33
CA THR A 267 11.01 -20.54 6.16
C THR A 267 12.49 -20.19 6.17
N ARG A 268 12.96 -19.57 7.26
CA ARG A 268 14.38 -19.37 7.46
C ARG A 268 15.01 -20.74 7.26
N PRO A 269 16.05 -20.89 6.42
CA PRO A 269 16.83 -22.12 6.43
C PRO A 269 17.26 -22.30 7.88
N GLU A 270 16.79 -23.39 8.51
CA GLU A 270 17.25 -23.77 9.84
C GLU A 270 18.77 -23.90 9.73
N ASP A 271 19.48 -23.08 10.51
CA ASP A 271 20.93 -23.21 10.69
C ASP A 271 21.24 -24.68 10.98
N GLU A 272 22.03 -25.31 10.10
CA GLU A 272 22.50 -26.67 10.28
C GLU A 272 23.09 -26.83 11.70
N PRO A 273 22.73 -27.90 12.44
CA PRO A 273 23.34 -28.15 13.72
C PRO A 273 24.81 -28.49 13.49
N THR A 274 25.70 -27.59 13.90
CA THR A 274 27.13 -27.89 14.02
C THR A 274 27.30 -28.95 15.12
N GLY A 275 27.67 -30.14 14.71
CA GLY A 275 28.26 -31.17 15.57
C GLY A 275 29.40 -31.87 14.83
N PRO A 276 30.24 -32.67 15.50
CA PRO A 276 30.29 -33.00 16.93
C PRO A 276 31.43 -32.31 17.70
#